data_AF-A0AA35XKH9-F1
#
_entry.id   AF-A0AA35XKH9-F1
#
_cell.length_a   1.000
_cell.length_b   1.000
_cell.length_c   1.000
_cell.angle_alpha   90.00
_cell.angle_beta   90.00
_cell.angle_gamma   90.00
#
_symmetry.space_group_name_H-M   'P 1'
#
loop_
_entity.id
_entity.type
_entity.pdbx_description
1 polymer ?
#
loop_
_entity_poly.entity_id
_entity_poly.type
_entity_poly.pdbx_seq_one_letter_code
_entity_poly.pdbx_strand_id
1 'polypeptide(L)'
;MKKIILITLFLLIKSFPSLGSVDGKGIVCECLDCKLDHIDPSSYTPNNKPTEIGFHFKINKVAIYYISKIGDDIKVSENNQTTLRKKKRFSSDENKIKWTYRDSLNIYAYELDRKTLNLSKMNIIKTKTHNLRMCEAFSEIDFFKNMNQLSEKYQNSYNNKPKKNKI
;
A
#
# COMPACT_ATOMS: atom_id res chain seq x y z
N MET A 1 11.16 -30.00 27.49
CA MET A 1 9.75 -29.63 27.22
C MET A 1 9.45 -28.13 27.39
N LYS A 2 9.96 -27.45 28.44
CA LYS A 2 9.73 -25.99 28.64
C LYS A 2 10.12 -25.07 27.46
N LYS A 3 11.16 -25.41 26.70
CA LYS A 3 11.60 -24.61 25.52
C LYS A 3 10.67 -24.72 24.30
N ILE A 4 10.02 -25.88 24.10
CA ILE A 4 9.11 -26.09 22.97
C ILE A 4 7.81 -25.30 23.19
N ILE A 5 7.31 -25.31 24.43
CA ILE A 5 6.12 -24.55 24.84
C ILE A 5 6.31 -23.05 24.56
N LEU A 6 7.49 -22.50 24.81
CA LEU A 6 7.80 -21.08 24.58
C LEU A 6 7.79 -20.70 23.09
N ILE A 7 8.24 -21.59 22.19
CA ILE A 7 8.25 -21.36 20.73
C ILE A 7 6.83 -21.44 20.16
N THR A 8 6.02 -22.40 20.63
CA THR A 8 4.59 -22.44 20.29
C THR A 8 3.84 -21.22 20.80
N LEU A 9 4.20 -20.68 21.97
CA LEU A 9 3.59 -19.46 22.52
C LEU A 9 3.93 -18.22 21.70
N PHE A 10 5.18 -18.09 21.21
CA PHE A 10 5.58 -16.99 20.31
C PHE A 10 4.90 -17.07 18.93
N LEU A 11 4.69 -18.28 18.40
CA LEU A 11 3.94 -18.52 17.16
C LEU A 11 2.44 -18.21 17.32
N LEU A 12 1.87 -18.45 18.51
CA LEU A 12 0.49 -18.08 18.86
C LEU A 12 0.31 -16.57 19.07
N ILE A 13 1.35 -15.81 19.42
CA ILE A 13 1.29 -14.32 19.50
C ILE A 13 1.38 -13.68 18.11
N LYS A 14 1.90 -14.40 17.10
CA LYS A 14 1.63 -14.11 15.69
C LYS A 14 0.27 -14.64 15.23
N SER A 15 -0.68 -14.86 16.15
CA SER A 15 -2.09 -14.85 15.79
C SER A 15 -2.35 -13.49 15.16
N PHE A 16 -2.40 -13.50 13.82
CA PHE A 16 -2.86 -12.40 13.01
C PHE A 16 -4.03 -11.78 13.75
N PRO A 17 -4.02 -10.46 14.02
CA PRO A 17 -5.15 -9.85 14.67
C PRO A 17 -6.35 -10.30 13.84
N SER A 18 -7.28 -11.04 14.47
CA SER A 18 -8.57 -11.24 13.85
C SER A 18 -9.00 -9.82 13.56
N LEU A 19 -9.04 -9.48 12.27
CA LEU A 19 -9.25 -8.10 11.89
C LEU A 19 -10.65 -7.80 12.45
N GLY A 20 -10.72 -7.11 13.57
CA GLY A 20 -11.96 -6.51 14.04
C GLY A 20 -12.43 -5.52 12.98
N SER A 21 -13.10 -4.45 13.38
CA SER A 21 -13.27 -3.36 12.43
C SER A 21 -11.91 -2.94 11.83
N VAL A 22 -11.88 -2.78 10.51
CA VAL A 22 -10.74 -2.24 9.76
C VAL A 22 -10.73 -0.72 9.81
N ASP A 23 -11.83 -0.11 10.26
CA ASP A 23 -11.92 1.34 10.44
C ASP A 23 -10.87 1.83 11.44
N GLY A 24 -10.15 2.89 11.08
CA GLY A 24 -9.05 3.44 11.88
C GLY A 24 -7.76 2.63 11.78
N LYS A 25 -7.59 1.83 10.71
CA LYS A 25 -6.36 1.06 10.46
C LYS A 25 -5.81 1.34 9.08
N GLY A 26 -4.51 1.12 8.94
CA GLY A 26 -3.82 1.22 7.67
C GLY A 26 -3.08 -0.05 7.30
N ILE A 27 -2.82 -0.24 6.02
CA ILE A 27 -1.88 -1.22 5.52
C ILE A 27 -0.86 -0.55 4.62
N VAL A 28 0.39 -0.99 4.69
CA VAL A 28 1.45 -0.60 3.76
C VAL A 28 1.84 -1.85 2.99
N CYS A 29 1.80 -1.76 1.66
CA CYS A 29 1.94 -2.90 0.77
C CYS A 29 3.16 -2.72 -0.13
N GLU A 30 4.16 -3.59 0.05
CA GLU A 30 5.32 -3.68 -0.84
C GLU A 30 5.00 -4.57 -2.04
N CYS A 31 5.66 -4.32 -3.16
CA CYS A 31 5.51 -5.17 -4.31
C CYS A 31 6.20 -6.53 -4.14
N LEU A 32 5.49 -7.61 -4.46
CA LEU A 32 6.08 -8.94 -4.65
C LEU A 32 6.30 -9.25 -6.13
N ASP A 33 5.25 -9.12 -6.93
CA ASP A 33 5.27 -9.36 -8.37
C ASP A 33 4.45 -8.26 -9.06
N CYS A 34 5.13 -7.19 -9.47
CA CYS A 34 4.52 -6.03 -10.08
C CYS A 34 5.18 -5.73 -11.41
N LYS A 35 4.33 -5.40 -12.37
CA LYS A 35 4.79 -4.83 -13.63
C LYS A 35 4.96 -3.33 -13.44
N LEU A 36 6.19 -2.83 -13.57
CA LEU A 36 6.56 -1.45 -13.24
C LEU A 36 5.80 -0.39 -14.06
N ASP A 37 5.34 -0.75 -15.25
CA ASP A 37 4.47 0.03 -16.14
C ASP A 37 3.00 0.11 -15.66
N HIS A 38 2.61 -0.74 -14.71
CA HIS A 38 1.29 -0.77 -14.07
C HIS A 38 1.26 -0.15 -12.66
N ILE A 39 2.39 0.40 -12.21
CA ILE A 39 2.50 1.19 -10.98
C ILE A 39 2.11 2.64 -11.28
N ASP A 40 1.45 3.30 -10.33
CA ASP A 40 0.95 4.66 -10.49
C ASP A 40 2.09 5.62 -10.90
N PRO A 41 1.96 6.37 -12.00
CA PRO A 41 2.94 7.35 -12.45
C PRO A 41 3.30 8.40 -11.40
N SER A 42 2.37 8.75 -10.52
CA SER A 42 2.61 9.71 -9.45
C SER A 42 3.65 9.25 -8.44
N SER A 43 3.88 7.93 -8.33
CA SER A 43 4.91 7.38 -7.46
C SER A 43 6.32 7.50 -8.05
N TYR A 44 6.51 7.91 -9.32
CA TYR A 44 7.83 7.83 -9.95
C TYR A 44 8.84 8.79 -9.31
N THR A 45 9.96 8.24 -8.82
CA THR A 45 11.20 9.02 -8.65
C THR A 45 12.17 8.70 -9.79
N PRO A 46 13.05 9.62 -10.20
CA PRO A 46 14.05 9.34 -11.22
C PRO A 46 14.91 8.14 -10.79
N ASN A 47 14.91 7.05 -11.56
CA ASN A 47 15.68 5.81 -11.35
C ASN A 47 15.22 4.84 -10.24
N ASN A 48 14.36 5.24 -9.29
CA ASN A 48 13.73 4.31 -8.33
C ASN A 48 12.22 4.51 -8.32
N LYS A 49 11.45 3.48 -8.64
CA LYS A 49 10.00 3.51 -8.39
C LYS A 49 9.77 3.03 -6.96
N PRO A 50 9.28 3.87 -6.02
CA PRO A 50 8.67 3.38 -4.80
C PRO A 50 7.63 2.38 -5.21
N THR A 51 7.82 1.16 -4.73
CA THR A 51 6.86 0.11 -5.03
C THR A 51 5.77 0.10 -3.98
N GLU A 52 6.04 0.62 -2.78
CA GLU A 52 5.17 0.70 -1.63
C GLU A 52 3.95 1.61 -1.89
N ILE A 53 2.81 1.17 -1.37
CA ILE A 53 1.54 1.88 -1.43
C ILE A 53 0.82 1.73 -0.10
N GLY A 54 0.27 2.82 0.41
CA GLY A 54 -0.51 2.83 1.64
C GLY A 54 -2.00 2.79 1.36
N PHE A 55 -2.76 2.07 2.19
CA PHE A 55 -4.22 2.15 2.23
C PHE A 55 -4.70 2.42 3.65
N HIS A 56 -5.50 3.46 3.83
CA HIS A 56 -6.08 3.83 5.12
C HIS A 56 -7.60 3.64 5.08
N PHE A 57 -8.13 2.87 6.02
CA PHE A 57 -9.55 2.52 6.09
C PHE A 57 -10.25 3.35 7.17
N LYS A 58 -11.31 4.07 6.80
CA LYS A 58 -12.09 4.92 7.73
C LYS A 58 -13.53 5.09 7.27
N ILE A 59 -14.49 4.74 8.13
CA ILE A 59 -15.94 4.91 7.90
C ILE A 59 -16.34 4.26 6.58
N ASN A 60 -16.04 2.96 6.41
CA ASN A 60 -16.33 2.20 5.19
C ASN A 60 -15.72 2.78 3.91
N LYS A 61 -14.70 3.64 4.00
CA LYS A 61 -13.96 4.18 2.87
C LYS A 61 -12.48 3.81 2.97
N VAL A 62 -11.83 3.68 1.82
CA VAL A 62 -10.38 3.49 1.73
C VAL A 62 -9.74 4.66 0.98
N ALA A 63 -8.77 5.29 1.62
CA ALA A 63 -7.87 6.27 1.01
C ALA A 63 -6.58 5.56 0.55
N ILE A 64 -6.03 6.00 -0.57
CA ILE A 64 -4.78 5.45 -1.12
C ILE A 64 -3.69 6.51 -0.95
N TYR A 65 -2.54 6.12 -0.42
CA TYR A 65 -1.38 6.97 -0.23
C TYR A 65 -0.21 6.45 -1.06
N TYR A 66 0.49 7.38 -1.70
CA TYR A 66 1.70 7.10 -2.49
C TYR A 66 2.89 7.86 -1.92
N ILE A 67 4.09 7.35 -2.18
CA ILE A 67 5.32 8.12 -2.07
C ILE A 67 5.55 8.79 -3.41
N SER A 68 5.45 10.12 -3.45
CA SER A 68 5.44 10.90 -4.70
C SER A 68 6.52 11.98 -4.68
N LYS A 69 7.06 12.32 -5.85
CA LYS A 69 7.94 13.47 -6.01
C LYS A 69 7.13 14.75 -6.24
N ILE A 70 7.34 15.76 -5.41
CA ILE A 70 6.71 17.10 -5.50
C ILE A 70 7.82 18.15 -5.49
N GLY A 71 8.11 18.74 -6.65
CA GLY A 71 9.30 19.58 -6.80
C GLY A 71 10.56 18.74 -6.58
N ASP A 72 11.43 19.15 -5.65
CA ASP A 72 12.62 18.40 -5.25
C ASP A 72 12.40 17.49 -4.02
N ASP A 73 11.19 17.51 -3.45
CA ASP A 73 10.86 16.72 -2.28
C ASP A 73 10.19 15.39 -2.65
N ILE A 74 10.45 14.36 -1.85
CA ILE A 74 9.72 13.10 -1.81
C ILE A 74 8.80 13.15 -0.60
N LYS A 75 7.48 13.07 -0.85
CA LYS A 75 6.43 13.23 0.16
C LYS A 75 5.40 12.11 0.08
N VAL A 76 4.78 11.82 1.22
CA VAL A 76 3.54 11.05 1.27
C VAL A 76 2.42 11.92 0.68
N SER A 77 1.72 11.40 -0.32
CA SER A 77 0.58 12.09 -0.94
C SER A 77 -0.63 11.19 -0.97
N GLU A 78 -1.76 11.70 -0.48
CA GLU A 78 -3.05 11.05 -0.69
C GLU A 78 -3.47 11.19 -2.15
N ASN A 79 -3.99 10.10 -2.74
CA ASN A 79 -4.59 10.13 -4.06
C ASN A 79 -5.94 10.85 -4.01
N ASN A 80 -5.87 12.17 -4.16
CA ASN A 80 -7.01 13.08 -4.08
C ASN A 80 -7.67 13.35 -5.43
N GLN A 81 -7.43 12.55 -6.48
CA GLN A 81 -7.99 12.77 -7.82
C GLN A 81 -9.50 13.03 -7.76
N THR A 82 -9.85 14.31 -7.88
CA THR A 82 -11.16 14.88 -7.57
C THR A 82 -12.21 14.53 -8.63
N THR A 83 -11.77 14.24 -9.85
CA THR A 83 -12.59 13.85 -11.01
C THR A 83 -13.12 12.41 -10.93
N LEU A 84 -12.58 11.60 -10.02
CA LEU A 84 -12.96 10.18 -9.80
C LEU A 84 -13.64 9.98 -8.43
N ARG A 85 -13.99 11.09 -7.75
CA ARG A 85 -14.76 11.13 -6.51
C ARG A 85 -16.16 10.57 -6.73
N LYS A 86 -16.33 9.27 -6.55
CA LYS A 86 -17.56 8.67 -6.01
C LYS A 86 -17.20 7.36 -5.32
N LYS A 87 -16.91 7.47 -4.02
CA LYS A 87 -16.92 6.40 -3.01
C LYS A 87 -15.97 5.21 -3.29
N LYS A 88 -14.73 5.23 -2.76
CA LYS A 88 -13.97 3.98 -2.55
C LYS A 88 -14.51 3.26 -1.32
N ARG A 89 -15.75 2.80 -1.40
CA ARG A 89 -16.27 1.90 -0.38
C ARG A 89 -15.51 0.60 -0.49
N PHE A 90 -15.10 0.09 0.65
CA PHE A 90 -14.63 -1.28 0.72
C PHE A 90 -15.76 -2.17 1.23
N SER A 91 -15.77 -3.40 0.77
CA SER A 91 -16.53 -4.49 1.38
C SER A 91 -15.56 -5.38 2.14
N SER A 92 -15.96 -5.90 3.29
CA SER A 92 -15.13 -6.79 4.09
C SER A 92 -15.96 -7.97 4.57
N ASP A 93 -15.39 -9.15 4.46
CA ASP A 93 -15.86 -10.37 5.12
C ASP A 93 -14.72 -10.94 5.97
N GLU A 94 -14.91 -12.10 6.61
CA GLU A 94 -13.92 -12.72 7.50
C GLU A 94 -12.58 -13.03 6.79
N ASN A 95 -12.61 -13.26 5.48
CA ASN A 95 -11.48 -13.71 4.70
C ASN A 95 -10.84 -12.59 3.89
N LYS A 96 -11.63 -11.61 3.42
CA LYS A 96 -11.20 -10.66 2.40
C LYS A 96 -11.67 -9.23 2.65
N ILE A 97 -10.87 -8.27 2.21
CA ILE A 97 -11.26 -6.86 2.04
C ILE A 97 -11.15 -6.51 0.56
N LYS A 98 -12.20 -5.94 -0.02
CA LYS A 98 -12.26 -5.62 -1.45
C LYS A 98 -12.67 -4.18 -1.67
N TRP A 99 -12.04 -3.53 -2.64
CA TRP A 99 -12.44 -2.20 -3.09
C TRP A 99 -12.08 -2.00 -4.55
N THR A 100 -12.73 -1.03 -5.18
CA THR A 100 -12.41 -0.65 -6.56
C THR A 100 -11.82 0.75 -6.62
N TYR A 101 -10.97 0.96 -7.61
CA TYR A 101 -10.40 2.25 -7.94
C TYR A 101 -10.49 2.46 -9.45
N ARG A 102 -11.08 3.57 -9.87
CA ARG A 102 -11.15 3.97 -11.28
C ARG A 102 -10.17 5.11 -11.50
N ASP A 103 -9.37 5.04 -12.57
CA ASP A 103 -8.66 6.17 -13.15
C ASP A 103 -9.35 6.63 -14.45
N SER A 104 -8.80 7.61 -15.18
CA SER A 104 -9.41 8.10 -16.43
C SER A 104 -9.54 7.04 -17.54
N LEU A 105 -8.79 5.93 -17.46
CA LEU A 105 -8.63 4.93 -18.52
C LEU A 105 -8.95 3.49 -18.07
N ASN A 106 -8.94 3.20 -16.76
CA ASN A 106 -8.96 1.86 -16.20
C ASN A 106 -9.85 1.77 -14.95
N ILE A 107 -10.34 0.56 -14.66
CA ILE A 107 -10.91 0.20 -13.37
C ILE A 107 -10.05 -0.91 -12.78
N TYR A 108 -9.55 -0.68 -11.57
CA TYR A 108 -8.81 -1.65 -10.78
C TYR A 108 -9.68 -2.21 -9.67
N ALA A 109 -9.67 -3.53 -9.52
CA ALA A 109 -10.14 -4.22 -8.33
C ALA A 109 -8.95 -4.54 -7.44
N TYR A 110 -9.07 -4.21 -6.17
CA TYR A 110 -8.17 -4.61 -5.11
C TYR A 110 -8.85 -5.65 -4.23
N GLU A 111 -8.14 -6.74 -3.95
CA GLU A 111 -8.60 -7.79 -3.04
C GLU A 111 -7.44 -8.17 -2.11
N LEU A 112 -7.62 -7.88 -0.82
CA LEU A 112 -6.71 -8.22 0.26
C LEU A 112 -7.19 -9.49 0.94
N ASP A 113 -6.34 -10.51 1.00
CA ASP A 113 -6.53 -11.68 1.85
C ASP A 113 -6.16 -11.32 3.30
N ARG A 114 -7.11 -11.47 4.22
CA ARG A 114 -6.97 -11.03 5.62
C ARG A 114 -6.01 -11.90 6.45
N LYS A 115 -5.75 -13.14 6.01
CA LYS A 115 -4.89 -14.09 6.71
C LYS A 115 -3.43 -13.98 6.26
N THR A 116 -3.23 -13.86 4.96
CA THR A 116 -1.89 -13.78 4.36
C THR A 116 -1.40 -12.36 4.18
N LEU A 117 -2.31 -11.37 4.26
CA LEU A 117 -2.06 -9.97 3.92
C LEU A 117 -1.53 -9.77 2.50
N ASN A 118 -1.82 -10.71 1.60
CA ASN A 118 -1.54 -10.56 0.18
C ASN A 118 -2.61 -9.71 -0.47
N LEU A 119 -2.18 -8.65 -1.14
CA LEU A 119 -3.05 -7.76 -1.90
C LEU A 119 -2.85 -8.01 -3.40
N SER A 120 -3.94 -8.40 -4.05
CA SER A 120 -4.00 -8.50 -5.49
C SER A 120 -4.62 -7.25 -6.10
N LYS A 121 -4.04 -6.78 -7.21
CA LYS A 121 -4.60 -5.70 -8.05
C LYS A 121 -4.88 -6.24 -9.45
N MET A 122 -6.14 -6.21 -9.86
CA MET A 122 -6.59 -6.63 -11.19
C MET A 122 -7.14 -5.45 -11.97
N ASN A 123 -6.78 -5.30 -13.24
CA ASN A 123 -7.47 -4.38 -14.14
C ASN A 123 -8.71 -5.08 -14.72
N ILE A 124 -9.89 -4.61 -14.34
CA ILE A 124 -11.17 -5.24 -14.68
C ILE A 124 -11.46 -5.09 -16.18
N ILE A 125 -11.09 -3.96 -16.80
CA ILE A 125 -11.38 -3.67 -18.21
C ILE A 125 -10.47 -4.49 -19.14
N LYS A 126 -9.20 -4.62 -18.77
CA LYS A 126 -8.18 -5.29 -19.60
C LYS A 126 -8.05 -6.78 -19.32
N THR A 127 -8.88 -7.35 -18.43
CA THR A 127 -8.91 -8.77 -18.00
C THR A 127 -7.52 -9.38 -17.79
N LYS A 128 -6.61 -8.60 -17.21
CA LYS A 128 -5.24 -9.01 -16.92
C LYS A 128 -4.94 -8.72 -15.45
N THR A 129 -4.43 -9.74 -14.75
CA THR A 129 -3.95 -9.65 -13.36
C THR A 129 -2.64 -8.89 -13.36
N HIS A 130 -2.51 -7.83 -12.54
CA HIS A 130 -1.48 -6.85 -12.80
C HIS A 130 -0.53 -6.47 -11.68
N ASN A 131 -0.79 -6.72 -10.40
CA ASN A 131 0.26 -6.65 -9.36
C ASN A 131 -0.12 -7.52 -8.15
N LEU A 132 0.85 -8.26 -7.61
CA LEU A 132 0.78 -8.92 -6.30
C LEU A 132 1.66 -8.17 -5.31
N ARG A 133 1.12 -7.96 -4.11
CA ARG A 133 1.76 -7.18 -3.05
C ARG A 133 1.64 -7.92 -1.72
N MET A 134 2.66 -7.78 -0.90
CA MET A 134 2.63 -8.22 0.51
C MET A 134 2.40 -7.00 1.37
N CYS A 135 1.45 -7.09 2.29
CA CYS A 135 1.09 -5.98 3.15
C CYS A 135 1.41 -6.24 4.62
N GLU A 136 1.71 -5.17 5.32
CA GLU A 136 1.73 -5.12 6.78
C GLU A 136 0.61 -4.23 7.27
N ALA A 137 -0.01 -4.59 8.39
CA ALA A 137 -1.12 -3.87 8.99
C ALA A 137 -0.68 -3.05 10.20
N PHE A 138 -1.21 -1.85 10.32
CA PHE A 138 -0.82 -0.85 11.31
C PHE A 138 -2.05 -0.20 11.96
N SER A 139 -1.87 0.31 13.17
CA SER A 139 -2.79 1.30 13.76
C SER A 139 -2.81 2.58 12.90
N GLU A 140 -3.84 3.44 13.01
CA GLU A 140 -3.89 4.71 12.26
C GLU A 140 -2.61 5.55 12.45
N ILE A 141 -2.13 5.67 13.70
CA ILE A 141 -0.93 6.44 14.03
C ILE A 141 0.33 5.81 13.43
N ASP A 142 0.49 4.49 13.60
CA ASP A 142 1.67 3.78 13.10
C ASP A 142 1.72 3.74 11.57
N PHE A 143 0.55 3.68 10.92
CA PHE A 143 0.44 3.76 9.47
C PHE A 143 1.05 5.07 8.94
N PHE A 144 0.63 6.21 9.47
CA PHE A 144 1.15 7.51 9.02
C PHE A 144 2.64 7.68 9.37
N LYS A 145 3.05 7.19 10.55
CA LYS A 145 4.47 7.17 10.94
C LYS A 145 5.31 6.36 9.94
N ASN A 146 4.87 5.16 9.58
CA ASN A 146 5.59 4.30 8.64
C ASN A 146 5.66 4.91 7.24
N MET A 147 4.55 5.46 6.73
CA MET A 147 4.53 6.15 5.43
C MET A 147 5.50 7.34 5.40
N ASN A 148 5.57 8.14 6.48
CA ASN A 148 6.50 9.26 6.58
C ASN A 148 7.96 8.78 6.61
N GLN A 149 8.27 7.72 7.36
CA GLN A 149 9.61 7.12 7.38
C GLN A 149 10.03 6.59 6.00
N LEU A 150 9.11 5.98 5.26
CA LEU A 150 9.37 5.59 3.87
C LEU A 150 9.71 6.82 3.01
N SER A 151 8.94 7.90 3.15
CA SER A 151 9.20 9.15 2.44
C SER A 151 10.61 9.69 2.71
N GLU A 152 11.05 9.72 3.96
CA GLU A 152 12.39 10.16 4.37
C GLU A 152 13.48 9.25 3.78
N LYS A 153 13.28 7.93 3.81
CA LYS A 153 14.21 6.96 3.20
C LYS A 153 14.37 7.24 1.71
N TYR A 154 13.28 7.48 0.99
CA TYR A 154 13.32 7.81 -0.43
C TYR A 154 13.93 9.19 -0.70
N GLN A 155 13.67 10.19 0.14
CA GLN A 155 14.32 11.50 0.06
C GLN A 155 15.85 11.38 0.19
N ASN A 156 16.32 10.63 1.19
CA ASN A 156 17.75 10.42 1.39
C ASN A 156 18.40 9.72 0.19
N SER A 157 17.73 8.71 -0.37
CA SER A 157 18.18 8.05 -1.60
C SER A 157 18.19 9.01 -2.81
N TYR A 158 17.20 9.91 -2.90
CA TYR A 158 17.14 10.92 -3.95
C TYR A 158 18.27 11.96 -3.83
N ASN A 159 18.54 12.46 -2.62
CA ASN A 159 19.58 13.44 -2.35
C ASN A 159 20.99 12.88 -2.56
N ASN A 160 21.22 11.61 -2.19
CA ASN A 160 22.52 10.95 -2.31
C ASN A 160 22.85 10.49 -3.74
N LYS A 161 21.95 10.72 -4.72
CA LYS A 161 22.29 10.45 -6.12
C LYS A 161 23.35 11.45 -6.56
N PRO A 162 24.47 10.99 -7.16
CA PRO A 162 25.42 11.90 -7.77
C PRO A 162 24.64 12.73 -8.79
N LYS A 163 24.62 14.05 -8.59
CA LYS A 163 24.13 14.97 -9.61
C LYS A 163 25.02 14.69 -10.81
N LYS A 164 24.51 13.95 -11.80
CA LYS A 164 25.17 13.89 -13.11
C LYS A 164 25.33 15.34 -13.51
N ASN A 165 26.57 15.83 -13.51
CA ASN A 165 26.89 17.16 -13.99
C ASN A 165 26.19 17.27 -15.35
N LYS A 166 25.23 18.19 -15.44
CA LYS A 166 24.74 18.66 -16.73
C LYS A 166 25.97 19.28 -17.38
N ILE A 167 26.61 18.52 -18.26
CA ILE A 167 27.59 19.06 -19.22
C ILE A 167 26.80 19.89 -20.22
#